data_AF-A0A536PD13-F1
#
_entry.id   AF-A0A536PD13-F1
#
_cell.length_a   1.000
_cell.length_b   1.000
_cell.length_c   1.000
_cell.angle_alpha   90.00
_cell.angle_beta   90.00
_cell.angle_gamma   90.00
#
_symmetry.space_group_name_H-M   'P 1'
#
loop_
_entity.id
_entity.type
_entity.pdbx_description
1 polymer ?
#
loop_
_entity_poly.entity_id
_entity_poly.type
_entity_poly.pdbx_seq_one_letter_code
_entity_poly.pdbx_strand_id
1 'polypeptide(L)'
;MSMAWEESAEGVLATLCRMVPETLRELAKSAARDESELVASERDSATVGIDDVVRGWIRTTPPEQRNSLVAVIEDLGLEPERYAEELESGEGWEEDEQTE
;
A
#
# COMPACT_ATOMS: atom_id res chain seq x y z
N MET A 1 10.23 7.54 -15.66
CA MET A 1 9.99 6.22 -16.28
C MET A 1 9.29 5.40 -15.22
N SER A 2 8.20 4.69 -15.53
CA SER A 2 7.57 3.79 -14.55
C SER A 2 8.43 2.53 -14.40
N MET A 3 8.53 2.05 -13.16
CA MET A 3 9.26 0.84 -12.81
C MET A 3 8.61 -0.41 -13.43
N ALA A 4 9.36 -1.52 -13.54
CA ALA A 4 8.77 -2.79 -13.96
C ALA A 4 7.95 -3.41 -12.80
N TRP A 5 6.89 -4.16 -13.12
CA TRP A 5 6.02 -4.80 -12.13
C TRP A 5 5.88 -6.29 -12.42
N GLU A 6 5.87 -7.11 -11.38
CA GLU A 6 5.48 -8.51 -11.48
C GLU A 6 3.98 -8.63 -11.79
N GLU A 7 3.59 -9.63 -12.57
CA GLU A 7 2.17 -9.88 -12.91
C GLU A 7 1.32 -10.14 -11.64
N SER A 8 1.90 -10.85 -10.68
CA SER A 8 1.31 -11.09 -9.36
C SER A 8 1.10 -9.78 -8.57
N ALA A 9 2.07 -8.86 -8.62
CA ALA A 9 1.99 -7.57 -7.96
C ALA A 9 0.85 -6.70 -8.54
N GLU A 10 0.72 -6.66 -9.86
CA GLU A 10 -0.39 -5.98 -10.55
C GLU A 10 -1.75 -6.59 -10.16
N GLY A 11 -1.82 -7.93 -10.02
CA GLY A 11 -3.01 -8.64 -9.57
C GLY A 11 -3.42 -8.31 -8.13
N VAL A 12 -2.45 -8.19 -7.22
CA VAL A 12 -2.68 -7.78 -5.82
C VAL A 12 -3.17 -6.34 -5.77
N LEU A 13 -2.51 -5.40 -6.46
CA LEU A 13 -2.95 -4.01 -6.52
C LEU A 13 -4.38 -3.88 -7.06
N ALA A 14 -4.69 -4.61 -8.13
CA ALA A 14 -6.04 -4.63 -8.69
C ALA A 14 -7.08 -5.18 -7.70
N THR A 15 -6.70 -6.14 -6.86
CA THR A 15 -7.58 -6.71 -5.83
C THR A 15 -7.83 -5.71 -4.70
N LEU A 16 -6.78 -5.08 -4.18
CA LEU A 16 -6.89 -4.04 -3.16
C LEU A 16 -7.74 -2.84 -3.63
N CYS A 17 -7.57 -2.42 -4.89
CA CYS A 17 -8.37 -1.34 -5.49
C CYS A 17 -9.88 -1.65 -5.54
N ARG A 18 -10.31 -2.92 -5.52
CA ARG A 18 -11.74 -3.28 -5.48
C ARG A 18 -12.38 -2.97 -4.13
N MET A 19 -11.60 -2.84 -3.07
CA MET A 19 -12.08 -2.46 -1.74
C MET A 19 -12.38 -0.96 -1.63
N VAL A 20 -11.83 -0.16 -2.53
CA VAL A 20 -12.04 1.29 -2.59
C VAL A 20 -13.32 1.61 -3.39
N PRO A 21 -14.15 2.56 -2.92
CA PRO A 21 -15.27 3.09 -3.70
C PRO A 21 -14.84 3.51 -5.11
N GLU A 22 -15.69 3.23 -6.10
CA GLU A 22 -15.35 3.47 -7.52
C GLU A 22 -14.90 4.90 -7.81
N THR A 23 -15.50 5.88 -7.14
CA THR A 23 -15.18 7.31 -7.26
C THR A 23 -13.76 7.67 -6.81
N LEU A 24 -13.15 6.88 -5.93
CA LEU A 24 -11.81 7.11 -5.39
C LEU A 24 -10.77 6.09 -5.88
N ARG A 25 -11.21 5.08 -6.62
CA ARG A 25 -10.37 3.93 -7.00
C ARG A 25 -9.15 4.31 -7.81
N GLU A 26 -9.31 5.18 -8.81
CA GLU A 26 -8.18 5.60 -9.65
C GLU A 26 -7.16 6.44 -8.85
N LEU A 27 -7.63 7.26 -7.91
CA LEU A 27 -6.75 8.02 -7.02
C LEU A 27 -5.96 7.08 -6.10
N ALA A 28 -6.65 6.15 -5.44
CA ALA A 28 -6.01 5.15 -4.57
C ALA A 28 -5.02 4.28 -5.35
N LYS A 29 -5.38 3.87 -6.58
CA LYS A 29 -4.51 3.11 -7.46
C LYS A 29 -3.24 3.88 -7.83
N SER A 30 -3.37 5.15 -8.18
CA SER A 30 -2.21 5.99 -8.52
C SER A 30 -1.29 6.16 -7.32
N ALA A 31 -1.85 6.53 -6.16
CA ALA A 31 -1.06 6.74 -4.93
C ALA A 31 -0.35 5.44 -4.51
N ALA A 32 -1.07 4.32 -4.48
CA ALA A 32 -0.48 3.03 -4.14
C ALA A 32 0.59 2.61 -5.15
N ARG A 33 0.41 2.90 -6.45
CA ARG A 33 1.42 2.60 -7.47
C ARG A 33 2.71 3.39 -7.21
N ASP A 34 2.60 4.70 -7.02
CA ASP A 34 3.74 5.57 -6.78
C ASP A 34 4.49 5.15 -5.50
N GLU A 35 3.75 4.87 -4.42
CA GLU A 35 4.36 4.40 -3.16
C GLU A 35 5.00 3.02 -3.29
N SER A 36 4.42 2.10 -4.07
CA SER A 36 5.00 0.77 -4.29
C SER A 36 6.32 0.86 -5.08
N GLU A 37 6.41 1.75 -6.07
CA GLU A 37 7.65 2.02 -6.81
C GLU A 37 8.71 2.65 -5.89
N LEU A 38 8.29 3.51 -4.94
CA LEU A 38 9.17 4.07 -3.92
C LEU A 38 9.72 2.97 -2.99
N VAL A 39 8.87 2.13 -2.41
CA VAL A 39 9.27 1.01 -1.53
C VAL A 39 10.24 0.07 -2.25
N ALA A 40 9.95 -0.29 -3.50
CA ALA A 40 10.82 -1.14 -4.27
C ALA A 40 12.19 -0.47 -4.53
N SER A 41 12.20 0.84 -4.74
CA SER A 41 13.43 1.63 -4.89
C SER A 41 14.23 1.75 -3.59
N GLU A 42 13.57 1.91 -2.43
CA GLU A 42 14.21 1.90 -1.09
C GLU A 42 14.95 0.58 -0.82
N ARG A 43 14.50 -0.50 -1.46
CA ARG A 43 15.10 -1.84 -1.39
C ARG A 43 16.11 -2.11 -2.51
N ASP A 44 16.48 -1.09 -3.30
CA ASP A 44 17.35 -1.19 -4.48
C ASP A 44 16.86 -2.20 -5.54
N SER A 45 15.54 -2.46 -5.59
CA SER A 45 14.94 -3.32 -6.61
C SER A 45 14.73 -2.56 -7.92
N ALA A 46 14.76 -3.28 -9.04
CA ALA A 46 14.38 -2.76 -10.36
C ALA A 46 12.95 -3.17 -10.77
N THR A 47 12.29 -3.99 -9.96
CA THR A 47 10.93 -4.50 -10.21
C THR A 47 10.11 -4.51 -8.93
N VAL A 48 8.85 -4.09 -9.03
CA VAL A 48 7.87 -4.09 -7.95
C VAL A 48 7.28 -5.49 -7.80
N GLY A 49 7.44 -6.09 -6.62
CA GLY A 49 6.83 -7.35 -6.22
C GLY A 49 5.61 -7.18 -5.31
N ILE A 50 5.03 -8.31 -4.89
CA ILE A 50 3.84 -8.31 -4.01
C ILE A 50 4.09 -7.55 -2.70
N ASP A 51 5.24 -7.80 -2.05
CA ASP A 51 5.56 -7.18 -0.76
C ASP A 51 5.65 -5.66 -0.87
N ASP A 52 6.19 -5.15 -1.98
CA ASP A 52 6.32 -3.72 -2.24
C ASP A 52 4.92 -3.08 -2.40
N VAL A 53 3.99 -3.79 -3.06
CA VAL A 53 2.58 -3.36 -3.20
C VAL A 53 1.84 -3.31 -1.88
N VAL A 54 2.00 -4.33 -1.05
CA VAL A 54 1.32 -4.38 0.25
C VAL A 54 1.83 -3.28 1.17
N ARG A 55 3.15 -3.06 1.21
CA ARG A 55 3.77 -1.94 1.96
C ARG A 55 3.28 -0.59 1.44
N GLY A 56 3.28 -0.39 0.12
CA GLY A 56 2.79 0.86 -0.46
C GLY A 56 1.31 1.10 -0.21
N TRP A 57 0.48 0.04 -0.19
CA TRP A 57 -0.92 0.14 0.17
C TRP A 57 -1.12 0.55 1.63
N ILE A 58 -0.37 -0.05 2.56
CA ILE A 58 -0.45 0.29 3.99
C ILE A 58 -0.02 1.75 4.20
N ARG A 59 1.11 2.16 3.62
CA ARG A 59 1.64 3.53 3.73
C ARG A 59 0.70 4.58 3.12
N THR A 60 -0.11 4.21 2.11
CA THR A 60 -1.13 5.10 1.52
C THR A 60 -2.50 4.97 2.18
N THR A 61 -2.64 4.14 3.21
CA THR A 61 -3.88 4.00 3.98
C THR A 61 -3.82 4.85 5.25
N PRO A 62 -4.88 5.62 5.59
CA PRO A 62 -4.95 6.36 6.83
C PRO A 62 -4.72 5.46 8.07
N PRO A 63 -3.93 5.88 9.07
CA PRO A 63 -3.55 5.04 10.21
C PRO A 63 -4.73 4.37 10.92
N GLU A 64 -5.84 5.08 11.09
CA GLU A 64 -7.06 4.60 11.74
C GLU A 64 -7.74 3.45 10.98
N GLN A 65 -7.43 3.27 9.69
CA GLN A 65 -7.94 2.20 8.84
C GLN A 65 -6.96 1.01 8.73
N ARG A 66 -5.69 1.15 9.12
CA ARG A 66 -4.65 0.11 8.95
C ARG A 66 -4.95 -1.17 9.71
N ASN A 67 -5.59 -1.08 10.88
CA ASN A 67 -6.02 -2.27 11.63
C ASN A 67 -6.92 -3.22 10.82
N SER A 68 -7.75 -2.66 9.92
CA SER A 68 -8.61 -3.49 9.05
C SER A 68 -7.84 -4.23 7.96
N LEU A 69 -6.62 -3.78 7.63
CA LEU A 69 -5.78 -4.39 6.61
C LEU A 69 -5.16 -5.72 7.08
N VAL A 70 -5.09 -5.99 8.38
CA VAL A 70 -4.55 -7.25 8.91
C VAL A 70 -5.28 -8.45 8.30
N ALA A 71 -6.62 -8.47 8.39
CA ALA A 71 -7.44 -9.55 7.81
C ALA A 71 -7.30 -9.63 6.29
N VAL A 72 -7.11 -8.49 5.62
CA VAL A 72 -6.95 -8.42 4.16
C VAL A 72 -5.62 -9.04 3.73
N ILE A 73 -4.55 -8.80 4.49
CA ILE A 73 -3.22 -9.37 4.25
C ILE A 73 -3.27 -10.89 4.45
N GLU A 74 -3.95 -11.37 5.50
CA GLU A 74 -4.18 -12.80 5.72
C GLU A 74 -4.99 -13.44 4.57
N ASP A 75 -6.04 -12.77 4.09
CA ASP A 75 -6.86 -13.23 2.95
C ASP A 75 -6.08 -13.29 1.63
N LEU A 76 -5.04 -12.46 1.49
CA LEU A 76 -4.07 -12.53 0.39
C LEU A 76 -3.07 -13.69 0.55
N GLY A 77 -3.11 -14.42 1.66
CA GLY A 77 -2.19 -15.53 1.98
C GLY A 77 -0.83 -15.06 2.49
N LEU A 78 -0.75 -13.83 3.02
CA LEU A 78 0.48 -13.22 3.54
C LEU A 78 0.43 -13.13 5.06
N GLU A 79 1.59 -12.99 5.69
CA GLU A 79 1.75 -12.87 7.14
C GLU A 79 1.77 -11.38 7.55
N PRO A 80 0.76 -10.85 8.26
CA PRO A 80 0.69 -9.44 8.66
C PRO A 80 1.90 -8.95 9.44
N GLU A 81 2.54 -9.82 10.24
CA GLU A 81 3.71 -9.50 11.04
C GLU A 81 4.90 -9.03 10.19
N ARG A 82 4.94 -9.40 8.90
CA ARG A 82 5.97 -8.94 7.94
C ARG A 82 5.85 -7.45 7.60
N TYR A 83 4.73 -6.82 7.96
CA TYR A 83 4.40 -5.42 7.69
C TYR A 83 4.07 -4.65 8.98
N ALA A 84 4.44 -5.18 10.15
CA ALA A 84 4.11 -4.59 11.44
C ALA A 84 4.60 -3.13 11.56
N GLU A 85 5.79 -2.84 11.02
CA GLU A 85 6.35 -1.48 11.00
C GLU A 85 5.42 -0.49 10.29
N GLU A 86 4.94 -0.82 9.08
CA GLU A 86 4.02 0.04 8.35
C GLU A 86 2.62 0.07 8.98
N LEU A 87 2.15 -1.04 9.53
CA LEU A 87 0.83 -1.11 10.17
C LEU A 87 0.76 -0.26 11.45
N GLU A 88 1.85 -0.17 12.19
CA GLU A 88 1.94 0.58 13.46
C GLU A 88 2.43 2.03 13.29
N SER A 89 3.13 2.36 12.20
CA SER A 89 3.69 3.71 11.99
C SER A 89 2.59 4.75 11.69
N GLY A 90 2.69 5.94 12.26
CA GLY A 90 1.90 7.12 11.86
C GLY A 90 2.58 8.00 10.80
N GLU A 91 3.82 7.67 10.40
CA GLU A 91 4.62 8.52 9.52
C GLU A 91 4.02 8.61 8.11
N GLY A 92 4.04 9.81 7.52
CA GLY A 92 3.48 10.11 6.19
C GLY A 92 2.02 10.57 6.21
N TRP A 93 1.33 10.45 7.34
CA TRP A 93 0.00 11.03 7.59
C TRP A 93 0.07 11.95 8.79
N GLU A 94 0.87 13.01 8.68
CA GLU A 94 0.68 14.17 9.54
C GLU A 94 -0.68 14.75 9.14
N GLU A 95 -1.73 14.50 9.94
CA GLU A 95 -2.90 15.35 9.89
C GLU A 95 -2.38 16.77 10.13
N ASP A 96 -2.44 17.64 9.12
CA ASP A 96 -2.43 19.07 9.35
C ASP A 96 -3.61 19.32 10.30
N GLU A 97 -3.34 19.24 11.60
CA GLU A 97 -4.20 19.64 12.68
C GLU A 97 -4.42 21.13 12.46
N GLN A 98 -5.40 21.48 11.63
CA GLN A 98 -5.88 22.84 11.46
C GLN A 98 -6.36 23.27 12.83
N THR A 99 -5.43 23.87 13.58
CA THR A 99 -5.67 24.54 14.83
C THR A 99 -6.71 25.62 14.56
N GLU A 100 -7.81 25.55 15.29
CA GLU A 100 -9.00 26.41 15.19
C GLU A 100 -8.69 27.92 15.23
#